data_AF-A0A286TZM8-F1
#
_entry.id   AF-A0A286TZM8-F1
#
_cell.length_a   1.000
_cell.length_b   1.000
_cell.length_c   1.000
_cell.angle_alpha   90.00
_cell.angle_beta   90.00
_cell.angle_gamma   90.00
#
_symmetry.space_group_name_H-M   'P 1'
#
loop_
_entity.id
_entity.type
_entity.pdbx_description
1 polymer ?
#
loop_
_entity_poly.entity_id
_entity_poly.type
_entity_poly.pdbx_seq_one_letter_code
_entity_poly.pdbx_strand_id
1 'polypeptide(L)' 'MAIMGENVTHYTVTRLSYLLNEEKPLPYYFDIVHYEKIDEPKLIEHIDRVGIVFYHHLHTKHIASIK' A
#
# COMPACT_ATOMS: atom_id res chain seq x y z
N MET A 1 7.05 1.58 4.42
CA MET A 1 6.00 0.71 3.84
C MET A 1 5.26 1.49 2.78
N ALA A 2 5.13 0.97 1.58
CA ALA A 2 4.35 1.62 0.52
C ALA A 2 3.00 0.93 0.38
N ILE A 3 1.94 1.71 0.21
CA ILE A 3 0.61 1.22 -0.17
C ILE A 3 0.26 1.75 -1.56
N MET A 4 -0.36 0.89 -2.37
CA MET A 4 -0.64 1.11 -3.79
C MET A 4 -2.05 0.61 -4.12
N GLY A 5 -2.77 1.35 -4.97
CA GLY A 5 -4.05 0.97 -5.55
C GLY A 5 -4.92 2.17 -5.94
N GLU A 6 -5.73 2.01 -6.99
CA GLU A 6 -6.60 3.07 -7.52
C GLU A 6 -7.58 3.68 -6.50
N ASN A 7 -7.97 2.90 -5.49
CA ASN A 7 -8.88 3.33 -4.42
C ASN A 7 -8.15 3.84 -3.15
N VAL A 8 -6.82 3.90 -3.17
CA VAL A 8 -6.04 4.43 -2.05
C VAL A 8 -6.16 5.95 -2.04
N THR A 9 -6.55 6.50 -0.90
CA THR A 9 -6.71 7.94 -0.70
C THR A 9 -5.78 8.43 0.41
N HIS A 10 -5.62 9.76 0.53
CA HIS A 10 -4.92 10.35 1.68
C HIS A 10 -5.52 9.87 3.01
N TYR A 11 -6.86 9.78 3.10
CA TYR A 11 -7.53 9.26 4.28
C TYR A 11 -7.11 7.82 4.61
N THR A 12 -7.02 6.94 3.60
CA THR A 12 -6.54 5.56 3.77
C THR A 12 -5.15 5.52 4.41
N VAL A 13 -4.22 6.35 3.91
CA VAL A 13 -2.84 6.43 4.40
C VAL A 13 -2.80 6.93 5.85
N THR A 14 -3.45 8.07 6.14
CA THR A 14 -3.45 8.67 7.48
C THR A 14 -4.10 7.76 8.51
N ARG A 15 -5.24 7.14 8.16
CA ARG A 15 -5.94 6.22 9.07
C ARG A 15 -5.12 4.98 9.37
N LEU A 16 -4.45 4.41 8.35
CA LEU A 16 -3.60 3.25 8.55
C LEU A 16 -2.39 3.59 9.42
N SER A 17 -1.76 4.76 9.20
CA SER A 17 -0.64 5.23 10.02
C SER A 17 -1.04 5.40 11.47
N TYR A 18 -2.16 6.08 11.73
CA TYR A 18 -2.69 6.25 13.10
C TYR A 18 -3.00 4.91 13.77
N LEU A 19 -3.65 3.99 13.05
CA LEU A 19 -3.98 2.69 13.59
C LEU A 19 -2.72 1.89 13.97
N LEU A 20 -1.71 1.85 13.10
CA LEU A 20 -0.51 1.05 13.35
C LEU A 20 0.44 1.66 14.39
N ASN A 21 0.57 3.00 14.39
CA ASN A 21 1.55 3.70 15.21
C ASN A 21 1.00 4.16 16.57
N GLU A 22 -0.29 4.52 16.64
CA GLU A 22 -0.89 5.14 17.83
C GLU A 22 -1.91 4.23 18.53
N GLU A 23 -2.76 3.50 17.78
CA GLU A 23 -3.80 2.66 18.39
C GLU A 23 -3.29 1.26 18.78
N LYS A 24 -2.36 0.69 18.01
CA LYS A 24 -1.88 -0.68 18.22
C LYS A 24 -0.59 -0.68 19.05
N PRO A 25 -0.46 -1.58 20.04
CA PRO A 25 0.76 -1.70 20.84
C PRO A 25 1.82 -2.50 20.06
N LEU A 26 2.22 -2.00 18.89
CA LEU A 26 3.25 -2.60 18.05
C LEU A 26 4.63 -2.03 18.43
N PRO A 27 5.70 -2.85 18.47
CA PRO A 27 7.03 -2.39 18.86
C PRO A 27 7.78 -1.66 17.73
N TYR A 28 7.10 -1.31 16.64
CA TYR A 28 7.69 -0.67 15.47
C TYR A 28 6.90 0.58 15.09
N TYR A 29 7.60 1.60 14.61
CA TYR A 29 6.98 2.74 13.95
C TYR A 29 6.98 2.52 12.44
N PHE A 30 5.80 2.51 11.86
CA PHE A 30 5.58 2.29 10.44
C PHE A 30 5.54 3.63 9.70
N ASP A 31 6.54 3.85 8.85
CA ASP A 31 6.48 4.89 7.84
C ASP A 31 5.60 4.40 6.67
N ILE A 32 4.47 5.06 6.43
CA ILE A 32 3.48 4.66 5.42
C ILE A 32 3.43 5.73 4.32
N VAL A 33 3.74 5.32 3.10
CA VAL A 33 3.73 6.19 1.92
C VAL A 33 2.70 5.73 0.89
N HIS A 34 2.05 6.69 0.24
CA HIS A 34 1.18 6.44 -0.91
C HIS A 34 2.03 6.39 -2.17
N TYR A 35 2.19 5.19 -2.72
CA TYR A 35 3.14 4.94 -3.81
C TYR A 35 2.91 5.85 -5.03
N GLU A 36 1.67 5.98 -5.48
CA GLU A 36 1.27 6.79 -6.66
C GLU A 36 1.42 8.30 -6.45
N LYS A 37 1.79 8.74 -5.24
CA LYS A 37 2.03 10.15 -4.89
C LYS A 37 3.49 10.45 -4.58
N ILE A 38 4.40 9.50 -4.79
CA ILE A 38 5.83 9.71 -4.63
C ILE A 38 6.34 10.46 -5.87
N ASP A 39 6.98 11.62 -5.65
CA ASP A 39 7.58 12.40 -6.75
C ASP A 39 9.08 12.09 -6.96
N GLU A 40 9.74 11.39 -6.02
CA GLU A 40 11.16 11.04 -6.10
C GLU A 40 11.36 9.72 -6.86
N PRO A 41 11.88 9.74 -8.11
CA PRO A 41 11.97 8.55 -8.94
C PRO A 41 12.90 7.47 -8.36
N LYS A 42 13.95 7.84 -7.63
CA LYS A 42 14.86 6.86 -7.02
C LYS A 42 14.20 6.07 -5.90
N LEU A 43 13.24 6.68 -5.20
CA LEU A 43 12.47 6.00 -4.17
C LEU A 43 11.52 4.98 -4.80
N ILE A 44 10.84 5.35 -5.89
CA ILE A 44 10.00 4.44 -6.68
C ILE A 44 10.84 3.26 -7.17
N GLU A 45 11.97 3.52 -7.84
CA GLU A 45 12.87 2.48 -8.35
C GLU A 45 13.34 1.53 -7.24
N HIS A 46 13.66 2.06 -6.06
CA HIS A 46 14.05 1.24 -4.92
C HIS A 46 12.91 0.34 -4.45
N ILE A 47 11.70 0.89 -4.29
CA ILE A 47 10.51 0.12 -3.89
C ILE A 47 10.25 -1.00 -4.91
N ASP A 48 10.34 -0.71 -6.21
CA ASP A 48 10.09 -1.69 -7.27
C ASP A 48 11.15 -2.79 -7.32
N ARG A 49 12.42 -2.41 -7.10
CA ARG A 49 13.55 -3.34 -7.23
C ARG A 49 13.67 -4.31 -6.04
N VAL A 50 13.43 -3.83 -4.82
CA VAL A 50 13.72 -4.61 -3.60
C VAL A 50 12.52 -4.76 -2.66
N GLY A 51 11.38 -4.17 -2.98
CA GLY A 51 10.16 -4.27 -2.18
C GLY A 51 9.62 -5.70 -2.15
N ILE A 52 9.04 -6.08 -1.01
CA ILE A 52 8.40 -7.39 -0.81
C ILE A 52 6.89 -7.17 -0.66
N VAL A 53 6.12 -7.75 -1.58
CA VAL A 53 4.65 -7.73 -1.51
C VAL A 53 4.20 -8.70 -0.41
N PHE A 54 3.63 -8.17 0.67
CA PHE A 54 3.10 -8.98 1.78
C PHE A 54 1.56 -9.02 1.82
N TYR A 55 0.88 -8.18 1.02
CA TYR A 55 -0.56 -8.18 0.86
C TYR A 55 -0.92 -7.79 -0.57
N HIS A 56 -1.80 -8.55 -1.21
CA HIS A 56 -2.35 -8.23 -2.52
C HIS A 56 -3.81 -8.68 -2.58
N HIS A 57 -4.72 -7.74 -2.82
CA HIS A 57 -6.13 -8.06 -2.97
C HIS A 57 -6.41 -8.51 -4.42
N LEU A 58 -6.65 -9.81 -4.62
CA LEU A 58 -7.00 -10.35 -5.92
C LEU A 58 -8.43 -9.96 -6.29
N HIS A 59 -8.59 -8.99 -7.19
CA HIS A 59 -9.89 -8.71 -7.79
C HIS A 59 -10.21 -9.81 -8.82
N THR A 60 -10.96 -10.84 -8.41
CA THR A 60 -11.41 -11.89 -9.32
C THR A 60 -12.43 -11.28 -10.28
N LYS A 61 -12.03 -11.01 -11.53
CA LYS A 61 -13.00 -10.78 -12.60
C LYS A 61 -13.76 -12.10 -12.79
N HIS A 62 -15.06 -12.11 -12.52
CA HIS A 62 -15.95 -13.17 -13.02
C HIS A 62 -15.86 -13.15 -14.54
N ILE A 63 -15.02 -14.03 -15.10
CA ILE A 63 -15.12 -14.47 -16.48
C ILE A 63 -16.44 -15.23 -16.60
N ALA A 64 -17.49 -14.52 -16.99
CA ALA A 64 -18.69 -15.17 -17.50
C ALA A 64 -18.25 -16.07 -18.67
N SER A 65 -18.31 -17.38 -18.41
CA SER A 65 -18.10 -18.42 -19.40
C SER A 65 -19.00 -18.14 -20.60
N ILE A 66 -18.41 -17.78 -21.73
CA ILE A 66 -19.07 -17.95 -23.03
C ILE A 66 -19.10 -19.46 -23.26
N LYS A 67 -20.26 -20.06 -23.05
CA LYS A 67 -20.66 -21.35 -23.62
C LYS A 67 -22.06 -21.18 -24.20
#